data_AF-M3I1G3-F1
#
_entry.id   AF-M3I1G3-F1
#
_cell.length_a   1.000
_cell.length_b   1.000
_cell.length_c   1.000
_cell.angle_alpha   90.00
_cell.angle_beta   90.00
_cell.angle_gamma   90.00
#
_symmetry.space_group_name_H-M   'P 1'
#
loop_
_entity.id
_entity.type
_entity.pdbx_description
1 polymer ?
#
loop_
_entity_poly.entity_id
_entity_poly.type
_entity_poly.pdbx_seq_one_letter_code
_entity_poly.pdbx_strand_id
1 'polypeptide(L)'
;MVRFNFFQGQILFLLGIFFVFNHCTQDSEPPHVSAISGVIDLTSWNFEQHGPVALQGDWIFRWKEFIKNPKIDSEKNRIMPVPKAWTRIQEPNGKNYPGTGIATYFLKVILPENLSSNNLAILAETSETAYEVWIDDNKIGAQGVPGETADTSTPEWNVKILPFQINKKEFQIRIPLSNFYHARGGLTARLILGNEDQIIRLRERRMTMDVFLLGFLVAMALYHFTLYFLRKKDAALWYFGTICFVFCFREISTGQNLIQVIVPGISYNVHMRIVYLSFYLLTPITAAFLRALFPEELKKKSTMESFLSPLSFL
;
A
#
# COMPACT_ATOMS: atom_id res chain seq x y z
N MET A 1 7.20 -46.94 8.64
CA MET A 1 6.63 -46.29 9.85
C MET A 1 7.62 -45.35 10.56
N VAL A 2 8.89 -45.74 10.77
CA VAL A 2 9.90 -44.92 11.49
C VAL A 2 10.23 -43.56 10.83
N ARG A 3 10.25 -43.48 9.49
CA ARG A 3 10.53 -42.21 8.77
C ARG A 3 9.41 -41.15 8.89
N PHE A 4 8.17 -41.56 9.14
CA PHE A 4 7.04 -40.65 9.26
C PHE A 4 7.05 -39.91 10.61
N ASN A 5 7.36 -40.64 11.69
CA ASN A 5 7.49 -40.06 13.04
C ASN A 5 8.70 -39.11 13.15
N PHE A 6 9.78 -39.36 12.41
CA PHE A 6 10.92 -38.45 12.35
C PHE A 6 10.58 -37.11 11.68
N PHE A 7 9.85 -37.16 10.55
CA PHE A 7 9.37 -35.96 9.86
C PHE A 7 8.37 -35.17 10.70
N GLN A 8 7.47 -35.87 11.40
CA GLN A 8 6.50 -35.25 12.31
C GLN A 8 7.19 -34.56 13.50
N GLY A 9 8.26 -35.16 14.04
CA GLY A 9 9.09 -34.55 15.09
C GLY A 9 9.80 -33.27 14.62
N GLN A 10 10.32 -33.26 13.39
CA GLN A 10 10.95 -32.05 12.81
C GLN A 10 9.94 -30.94 12.55
N ILE A 11 8.73 -31.27 12.09
CA ILE A 11 7.64 -30.29 11.89
C ILE A 11 7.18 -29.71 13.22
N LEU A 12 6.98 -30.54 14.25
CA LEU A 12 6.60 -30.08 15.58
C LEU A 12 7.69 -29.23 16.23
N PHE A 13 8.96 -29.56 16.00
CA PHE A 13 10.09 -28.76 16.47
C PHE A 13 10.18 -27.41 15.77
N LEU A 14 9.97 -27.36 14.45
CA LEU A 14 9.92 -26.10 13.70
C LEU A 14 8.71 -25.23 14.06
N LEU A 15 7.54 -25.86 14.30
CA LEU A 15 6.36 -25.17 14.84
C LEU A 15 6.60 -24.67 16.27
N GLY A 16 7.28 -25.45 17.11
CA GLY A 16 7.66 -25.05 18.46
C GLY A 16 8.62 -23.85 18.45
N ILE A 17 9.63 -23.87 17.58
CA ILE A 17 10.54 -22.74 17.35
C ILE A 17 9.76 -21.51 16.85
N PHE A 18 8.83 -21.69 15.91
CA PHE A 18 7.96 -20.62 15.43
C PHE A 18 7.13 -20.01 16.56
N PHE A 19 6.53 -20.82 17.44
CA PHE A 19 5.79 -20.31 18.59
C PHE A 19 6.67 -19.63 19.65
N VAL A 20 7.88 -20.15 19.91
CA VAL A 20 8.83 -19.56 20.86
C VAL A 20 9.36 -18.22 20.34
N PHE A 21 9.63 -18.08 19.04
CA PHE A 21 10.00 -16.79 18.44
C PHE A 21 8.83 -15.80 18.37
N ASN A 22 7.58 -16.27 18.32
CA ASN A 22 6.40 -15.40 18.39
C ASN A 22 5.96 -15.07 19.83
N HIS A 23 6.57 -15.65 20.86
CA HIS A 23 6.21 -15.40 22.26
C HIS A 23 6.95 -14.23 22.91
N CYS A 24 7.46 -13.29 22.10
CA CYS A 24 8.16 -12.10 22.60
C CYS A 24 7.73 -10.88 21.79
N THR A 25 6.58 -10.30 22.12
CA THR A 25 6.44 -9.09 22.94
C THR A 25 4.95 -8.83 23.11
N GLN A 26 4.48 -8.79 24.37
CA GLN A 26 3.21 -8.15 24.68
C GLN A 26 3.45 -6.64 24.62
N ASP A 27 3.73 -6.12 23.42
CA ASP A 27 3.69 -4.69 23.19
C ASP A 27 2.23 -4.30 23.38
N SER A 28 1.94 -3.54 24.44
CA SER A 28 0.64 -2.89 24.61
C SER A 28 0.30 -2.24 23.28
N GLU A 29 -0.82 -2.63 22.65
CA GLU A 29 -1.25 -1.99 21.41
C GLU A 29 -1.21 -0.48 21.63
N PRO A 30 -0.48 0.26 20.78
CA PRO A 30 -0.39 1.69 20.96
C PRO A 30 -1.81 2.28 20.94
N PRO A 31 -2.07 3.33 21.73
CA PRO A 31 -3.41 3.92 21.83
C PRO A 31 -3.93 4.27 20.43
N HIS A 32 -5.14 3.85 20.09
CA HIS A 32 -5.67 4.13 18.76
C HIS A 32 -6.01 5.62 18.63
N VAL A 33 -5.21 6.37 17.87
CA VAL A 33 -5.50 7.76 17.52
C VAL A 33 -6.08 7.82 16.11
N SER A 34 -7.14 8.63 15.94
CA SER A 34 -7.78 8.88 14.66
C SER A 34 -8.22 10.34 14.60
N ALA A 35 -8.16 10.92 13.40
CA ALA A 35 -8.75 12.22 13.14
C ALA A 35 -10.27 12.15 13.30
N ILE A 36 -10.84 13.17 13.95
CA ILE A 36 -12.28 13.36 14.11
C ILE A 36 -12.60 14.77 13.62
N SER A 37 -13.52 14.87 12.67
CA SER A 37 -13.97 16.16 12.11
C SER A 37 -12.84 17.07 11.62
N GLY A 38 -11.79 16.49 11.03
CA GLY A 38 -10.66 17.23 10.47
C GLY A 38 -9.58 17.63 11.48
N VAL A 39 -9.61 17.09 12.71
CA VAL A 39 -8.58 17.32 13.72
C VAL A 39 -8.04 15.99 14.22
N ILE A 40 -6.73 15.83 14.23
CA ILE A 40 -6.05 14.75 14.95
C ILE A 40 -5.27 15.35 16.12
N ASP A 41 -5.60 14.88 17.32
CA ASP A 41 -4.97 15.31 18.56
C ASP A 41 -3.92 14.28 18.98
N LEU A 42 -2.64 14.68 18.91
CA LEU A 42 -1.49 13.86 19.30
C LEU A 42 -0.87 14.37 20.62
N THR A 43 -1.58 15.19 21.40
CA THR A 43 -1.03 15.78 22.64
C THR A 43 -0.55 14.72 23.64
N SER A 44 -1.23 13.57 23.70
CA SER A 44 -0.88 12.42 24.52
C SER A 44 0.00 11.37 23.81
N TRP A 45 0.34 11.59 22.54
CA TRP A 45 1.14 10.65 21.76
C TRP A 45 2.63 10.76 22.10
N ASN A 46 3.24 9.63 22.48
CA ASN A 46 4.67 9.55 22.68
C ASN A 46 5.33 8.89 21.46
N PHE A 47 5.97 9.70 20.60
CA PHE A 47 6.68 9.22 19.41
C PHE A 47 7.86 8.30 19.74
N GLU A 48 8.53 8.45 20.87
CA GLU A 48 9.65 7.57 21.25
C GLU A 48 9.16 6.19 21.68
N GLN A 49 8.01 6.12 22.36
CA GLN A 49 7.43 4.86 22.83
C GLN A 49 6.64 4.13 21.74
N HIS A 50 5.82 4.85 20.96
CA HIS A 50 4.88 4.26 20.01
C HIS A 50 5.32 4.39 18.55
N GLY A 51 6.32 5.22 18.27
CA GLY A 51 6.83 5.44 16.92
C GLY A 51 5.91 6.33 16.06
N PRO A 52 6.07 6.23 14.72
CA PRO A 52 5.26 6.99 13.77
C PRO A 52 3.76 6.66 13.83
N VAL A 53 2.92 7.67 13.62
CA VAL A 53 1.46 7.58 13.70
C VAL A 53 0.83 7.75 12.32
N ALA A 54 -0.17 6.93 11.99
CA ALA A 54 -0.96 7.11 10.77
C ALA A 54 -1.95 8.26 10.95
N LEU A 55 -1.97 9.21 10.01
CA LEU A 55 -2.90 10.34 10.00
C LEU A 55 -4.26 9.92 9.41
N GLN A 56 -4.82 8.85 9.94
CA GLN A 56 -6.07 8.25 9.48
C GLN A 56 -7.30 8.85 10.18
N GLY A 57 -8.47 8.62 9.62
CA GLY A 57 -9.75 9.07 10.18
C GLY A 57 -10.43 10.12 9.31
N ASP A 58 -11.22 10.97 9.95
CA ASP A 58 -12.11 11.91 9.31
C ASP A 58 -11.40 13.24 8.99
N TRP A 59 -11.15 13.49 7.70
CA TRP A 59 -10.56 14.73 7.19
C TRP A 59 -11.65 15.66 6.65
N ILE A 60 -11.37 16.97 6.66
CA ILE A 60 -12.22 17.93 5.94
C ILE A 60 -11.92 17.80 4.44
N PHE A 61 -12.97 17.84 3.62
CA PHE A 61 -12.91 17.63 2.18
C PHE A 61 -13.76 18.66 1.44
N ARG A 62 -13.19 19.20 0.36
CA ARG A 62 -13.85 20.12 -0.58
C ARG A 62 -13.77 19.54 -1.98
N TRP A 63 -14.93 19.30 -2.59
CA TRP A 63 -15.04 18.72 -3.93
C TRP A 63 -14.91 19.79 -5.01
N LYS A 64 -14.25 19.46 -6.13
CA LYS A 64 -14.10 20.29 -7.34
C LYS A 64 -13.40 21.65 -7.14
N GLU A 65 -12.58 21.79 -6.10
CA GLU A 65 -11.89 23.04 -5.80
C GLU A 65 -10.45 22.77 -5.34
N PHE A 66 -9.47 23.48 -5.93
CA PHE A 66 -8.10 23.61 -5.39
C PHE A 66 -8.01 24.88 -4.55
N ILE A 67 -8.28 24.74 -3.26
CA ILE A 67 -8.37 25.88 -2.35
C ILE A 67 -7.09 25.96 -1.54
N LYS A 68 -6.47 27.13 -1.47
CA LYS A 68 -5.30 27.37 -0.61
C LYS A 68 -5.69 27.60 0.86
N ASN A 69 -6.75 28.36 1.09
CA ASN A 69 -7.17 28.76 2.43
C ASN A 69 -8.31 27.87 2.96
N PRO A 70 -8.11 27.19 4.11
CA PRO A 70 -9.08 26.28 4.69
C PRO A 70 -10.34 26.94 5.24
N LYS A 71 -10.48 28.29 5.22
CA LYS A 71 -11.58 29.04 5.87
C LYS A 71 -12.84 28.19 5.89
N ILE A 72 -13.12 27.67 7.08
CA ILE A 72 -14.12 26.63 7.29
C ILE A 72 -15.44 27.25 6.91
N ASP A 73 -15.96 26.85 5.76
CA ASP A 73 -17.31 27.19 5.36
C ASP A 73 -18.11 25.89 5.46
N SER A 74 -18.99 25.90 6.45
CA SER A 74 -19.82 24.79 6.90
C SER A 74 -20.73 24.25 5.80
N GLU A 75 -21.04 25.04 4.77
CA GLU A 75 -21.99 24.64 3.72
C GLU A 75 -21.35 23.71 2.69
N LYS A 76 -20.09 23.94 2.30
CA LYS A 76 -19.37 23.06 1.36
C LYS A 76 -18.37 22.09 1.99
N ASN A 77 -18.02 22.27 3.26
CA ASN A 77 -17.15 21.32 3.94
C ASN A 77 -17.88 19.98 4.11
N ARG A 78 -17.20 18.90 3.74
CA ARG A 78 -17.65 17.53 4.00
C ARG A 78 -16.58 16.81 4.80
N ILE A 79 -17.00 15.74 5.47
CA ILE A 79 -16.08 14.84 6.15
C ILE A 79 -15.80 13.65 5.24
N MET A 80 -14.52 13.35 5.07
CA MET A 80 -14.05 12.27 4.22
C MET A 80 -13.07 11.39 5.02
N PRO A 81 -13.36 10.11 5.21
CA PRO A 81 -12.43 9.19 5.83
C PRO A 81 -11.19 8.98 4.94
N VAL A 82 -10.02 9.01 5.54
CA VAL A 82 -8.71 8.81 4.90
C VAL A 82 -7.96 7.71 5.68
N PRO A 83 -7.32 6.73 5.00
CA PRO A 83 -7.33 6.52 3.55
C PRO A 83 -8.66 5.91 3.07
N LYS A 84 -9.27 6.48 2.03
CA LYS A 84 -10.41 5.85 1.34
C LYS A 84 -10.61 6.45 -0.04
N ALA A 85 -11.04 5.61 -0.98
CA ALA A 85 -11.49 6.11 -2.28
C ALA A 85 -12.83 6.84 -2.14
N TRP A 86 -12.94 8.06 -2.65
CA TRP A 86 -14.19 8.84 -2.60
C TRP A 86 -15.31 8.16 -3.39
N THR A 87 -14.97 7.28 -4.35
CA THR A 87 -15.94 6.55 -5.19
C THR A 87 -16.81 5.58 -4.40
N ARG A 88 -16.46 5.31 -3.14
CA ARG A 88 -17.22 4.47 -2.21
C ARG A 88 -18.04 5.31 -1.21
N ILE A 89 -18.19 6.60 -1.46
CA ILE A 89 -18.85 7.55 -0.57
C ILE A 89 -19.89 8.31 -1.38
N GLN A 90 -21.04 8.56 -0.75
CA GLN A 90 -22.16 9.23 -1.39
C GLN A 90 -22.04 10.75 -1.29
N GLU A 91 -22.30 11.42 -2.39
CA GLU A 91 -22.62 12.83 -2.48
C GLU A 91 -23.96 13.13 -1.78
N PRO A 92 -24.24 14.39 -1.41
CA PRO A 92 -25.52 14.79 -0.81
C PRO A 92 -26.76 14.44 -1.66
N ASN A 93 -26.59 14.23 -2.97
CA ASN A 93 -27.65 13.82 -3.88
C ASN A 93 -27.92 12.30 -3.90
N GLY A 94 -27.22 11.52 -3.07
CA GLY A 94 -27.36 10.06 -2.94
C GLY A 94 -26.55 9.23 -3.94
N LYS A 95 -25.82 9.83 -4.88
CA LYS A 95 -24.93 9.12 -5.82
C LYS A 95 -23.50 9.06 -5.28
N ASN A 96 -22.73 8.05 -5.66
CA ASN A 96 -21.30 8.02 -5.30
C ASN A 96 -20.51 9.10 -6.05
N TYR A 97 -19.45 9.62 -5.44
CA TYR A 97 -18.51 10.49 -6.16
C TYR A 97 -17.96 9.78 -7.40
N PRO A 98 -17.80 10.48 -8.53
CA PRO A 98 -17.24 9.89 -9.76
C PRO A 98 -15.78 9.48 -9.56
N GLY A 99 -15.30 8.54 -10.39
CA GLY A 99 -13.90 8.11 -10.37
C GLY A 99 -12.92 9.27 -10.54
N THR A 100 -13.24 10.17 -11.47
CA THR A 100 -12.40 11.31 -11.84
C THR A 100 -12.86 12.61 -11.19
N GLY A 101 -11.93 13.49 -10.87
CA GLY A 101 -12.22 14.82 -10.35
C GLY A 101 -11.05 15.39 -9.59
N ILE A 102 -11.28 16.58 -9.05
CA ILE A 102 -10.32 17.28 -8.18
C ILE A 102 -10.96 17.52 -6.82
N ALA A 103 -10.12 17.58 -5.79
CA ALA A 103 -10.55 17.91 -4.44
C ALA A 103 -9.41 18.52 -3.63
N THR A 104 -9.74 19.15 -2.52
CA THR A 104 -8.76 19.52 -1.49
C THR A 104 -9.15 18.88 -0.16
N TYR A 105 -8.18 18.20 0.47
CA TYR A 105 -8.32 17.65 1.82
C TYR A 105 -7.58 18.52 2.84
N PHE A 106 -8.10 18.59 4.05
CA PHE A 106 -7.52 19.32 5.17
C PHE A 106 -7.55 18.51 6.47
N LEU A 107 -6.45 18.55 7.20
CA LEU A 107 -6.34 17.99 8.55
C LEU A 107 -5.55 18.95 9.43
N LYS A 108 -6.10 19.31 10.58
CA LYS A 108 -5.36 19.98 11.65
C LYS A 108 -4.68 18.92 12.51
N VAL A 109 -3.37 19.08 12.73
CA VAL A 109 -2.57 18.22 13.61
C VAL A 109 -2.17 19.02 14.85
N ILE A 110 -2.46 18.50 16.03
CA ILE A 110 -2.01 19.05 17.31
C ILE A 110 -0.94 18.12 17.86
N LEU A 111 0.26 18.63 18.09
CA LEU A 111 1.44 17.88 18.50
C LEU A 111 1.56 17.79 20.04
N PRO A 112 2.28 16.77 20.55
CA PRO A 112 2.62 16.68 21.97
C PRO A 112 3.51 17.86 22.40
N GLU A 113 3.42 18.26 23.67
CA GLU A 113 4.19 19.41 24.17
C GLU A 113 5.69 19.13 24.24
N ASN A 114 6.06 17.87 24.49
CA ASN A 114 7.43 17.42 24.66
C ASN A 114 7.93 16.70 23.39
N LEU A 115 7.90 17.36 22.23
CA LEU A 115 8.53 16.79 21.04
C LEU A 115 10.04 16.69 21.24
N SER A 116 10.60 15.51 20.95
CA SER A 116 12.03 15.26 21.00
C SER A 116 12.81 15.94 19.87
N SER A 117 12.14 16.28 18.76
CA SER A 117 12.74 16.87 17.55
C SER A 117 11.75 17.75 16.81
N ASN A 118 12.19 18.91 16.29
CA ASN A 118 11.36 19.72 15.38
C ASN A 118 11.45 19.26 13.91
N ASN A 119 12.29 18.25 13.61
CA ASN A 119 12.41 17.64 12.31
C ASN A 119 11.45 16.45 12.21
N LEU A 120 10.34 16.67 11.51
CA LEU A 120 9.32 15.67 11.24
C LEU A 120 9.36 15.26 9.78
N ALA A 121 8.80 14.10 9.48
CA ALA A 121 8.53 13.70 8.11
C ALA A 121 7.16 13.06 7.98
N ILE A 122 6.59 13.19 6.78
CA ILE A 122 5.44 12.39 6.36
C ILE A 122 5.94 11.33 5.39
N LEU A 123 5.73 10.05 5.73
CA LEU A 123 5.79 8.97 4.75
C LEU A 123 4.47 8.95 3.99
N ALA A 124 4.53 9.41 2.75
CA ALA A 124 3.43 9.33 1.80
C ALA A 124 3.49 7.98 1.09
N GLU A 125 2.60 7.05 1.45
CA GLU A 125 2.49 5.76 0.76
C GLU A 125 1.93 5.92 -0.67
N THR A 126 1.90 4.82 -1.42
CA THR A 126 1.44 4.81 -2.80
C THR A 126 -0.05 5.18 -2.90
N SER A 127 -0.39 6.07 -3.83
CA SER A 127 -1.76 6.33 -4.29
C SER A 127 -1.77 6.32 -5.81
N GLU A 128 -2.93 6.02 -6.39
CA GLU A 128 -3.17 6.05 -7.83
C GLU A 128 -3.56 7.45 -8.34
N THR A 129 -3.55 8.45 -7.45
CA THR A 129 -3.95 9.84 -7.71
C THR A 129 -2.75 10.78 -7.65
N ALA A 130 -2.88 11.95 -8.29
CA ALA A 130 -1.86 13.00 -8.22
C ALA A 130 -2.21 13.97 -7.09
N TYR A 131 -1.27 14.28 -6.21
CA TYR A 131 -1.51 15.24 -5.12
C TYR A 131 -0.24 15.94 -4.63
N GLU A 132 -0.43 17.09 -4.01
CA GLU A 132 0.63 17.78 -3.27
C GLU A 132 0.39 17.68 -1.77
N VAL A 133 1.45 17.75 -0.98
CA VAL A 133 1.36 17.84 0.48
C VAL A 133 1.91 19.18 0.92
N TRP A 134 1.06 19.94 1.60
CA TRP A 134 1.37 21.25 2.13
C TRP A 134 1.21 21.23 3.65
N ILE A 135 2.17 21.84 4.34
CA ILE A 135 2.11 22.16 5.77
C ILE A 135 1.93 23.66 5.90
N ASP A 136 0.80 24.08 6.44
CA ASP A 136 0.32 25.46 6.39
C ASP A 136 0.37 25.99 4.93
N ASP A 137 1.24 26.96 4.66
CA ASP A 137 1.45 27.58 3.35
C ASP A 137 2.68 27.04 2.60
N ASN A 138 3.41 26.06 3.15
CA ASN A 138 4.65 25.53 2.60
C ASN A 138 4.43 24.16 1.96
N LYS A 139 4.79 24.02 0.67
CA LYS A 139 4.76 22.73 -0.03
C LYS A 139 5.96 21.89 0.42
N ILE A 140 5.70 20.71 1.00
CA ILE A 140 6.75 19.79 1.45
C ILE A 140 6.99 18.64 0.46
N GLY A 141 6.07 18.43 -0.48
CA GLY A 141 6.25 17.43 -1.53
C GLY A 141 5.01 17.20 -2.39
N ALA A 142 5.10 16.20 -3.26
CA ALA A 142 4.02 15.79 -4.15
C ALA A 142 4.19 14.33 -4.61
N GLN A 143 3.07 13.69 -4.91
CA GLN A 143 3.00 12.48 -5.75
C GLN A 143 2.45 12.92 -7.10
N GLY A 144 3.32 12.97 -8.11
CA GLY A 144 2.97 13.50 -9.43
C GLY A 144 2.71 15.00 -9.41
N VAL A 145 1.89 15.45 -10.36
CA VAL A 145 1.50 16.85 -10.56
C VAL A 145 -0.01 16.91 -10.65
N PRO A 146 -0.73 17.41 -9.62
CA PRO A 146 -2.16 17.58 -9.73
C PRO A 146 -2.52 18.71 -10.70
N GLY A 147 -3.61 18.53 -11.43
CA GLY A 147 -4.13 19.48 -12.42
C GLY A 147 -5.65 19.53 -12.39
N GLU A 148 -6.25 20.57 -12.98
CA GLU A 148 -7.71 20.71 -13.06
C GLU A 148 -8.33 19.88 -14.19
N THR A 149 -7.50 19.40 -15.11
CA THR A 149 -7.89 18.59 -16.27
C THR A 149 -6.96 17.38 -16.42
N ALA A 150 -7.35 16.42 -17.26
CA ALA A 150 -6.49 15.28 -17.59
C ALA A 150 -5.14 15.76 -18.16
N ASP A 151 -5.16 16.69 -19.11
CA ASP A 151 -3.94 17.18 -19.79
C ASP A 151 -2.96 17.93 -18.87
N THR A 152 -3.46 18.48 -17.75
CA THR A 152 -2.64 19.22 -16.77
C THR A 152 -2.28 18.38 -15.54
N SER A 153 -2.77 17.14 -15.46
CA SER A 153 -2.55 16.25 -14.33
C SER A 153 -1.62 15.11 -14.73
N THR A 154 -0.61 14.81 -13.91
CA THR A 154 0.28 13.65 -14.11
C THR A 154 0.30 12.80 -12.83
N PRO A 155 -0.21 11.56 -12.84
CA PRO A 155 -0.16 10.69 -11.67
C PRO A 155 1.25 10.13 -11.45
N GLU A 156 1.54 9.79 -10.20
CA GLU A 156 2.75 9.08 -9.82
C GLU A 156 2.40 8.04 -8.76
N TRP A 157 2.76 6.78 -9.01
CA TRP A 157 2.63 5.72 -8.04
C TRP A 157 3.99 5.52 -7.39
N ASN A 158 4.22 6.12 -6.23
CA ASN A 158 5.47 5.99 -5.50
C ASN A 158 5.29 6.14 -3.99
N VAL A 159 6.30 5.76 -3.21
CA VAL A 159 6.36 6.07 -1.78
C VAL A 159 7.42 7.14 -1.56
N LYS A 160 7.08 8.21 -0.86
CA LYS A 160 7.98 9.34 -0.62
C LYS A 160 8.08 9.68 0.85
N ILE A 161 9.29 10.00 1.30
CA ILE A 161 9.54 10.64 2.58
C ILE A 161 9.54 12.14 2.33
N LEU A 162 8.67 12.87 3.03
CA LEU A 162 8.49 14.31 2.90
C LEU A 162 8.91 14.98 4.20
N PRO A 163 10.20 15.34 4.35
CA PRO A 163 10.71 15.99 5.56
C PRO A 163 10.27 17.45 5.64
N PHE A 164 10.06 17.94 6.85
CA PHE A 164 9.74 19.33 7.13
C PHE A 164 10.09 19.70 8.57
N GLN A 165 10.22 21.00 8.82
CA GLN A 165 10.47 21.53 10.17
C GLN A 165 9.24 22.27 10.68
N ILE A 166 8.92 22.08 11.95
CA ILE A 166 7.82 22.78 12.61
C ILE A 166 8.24 23.27 14.00
N ASN A 167 8.00 24.57 14.26
CA ASN A 167 8.27 25.20 15.56
C ASN A 167 6.96 25.55 16.31
N LYS A 168 5.83 25.05 15.82
CA LYS A 168 4.48 25.30 16.36
C LYS A 168 3.94 24.01 16.97
N LYS A 169 3.07 24.15 17.98
CA LYS A 169 2.35 23.02 18.60
C LYS A 169 1.22 22.48 17.70
N GLU A 170 0.80 23.24 16.70
CA GLU A 170 -0.21 22.80 15.75
C GLU A 170 0.12 23.31 14.34
N PHE A 171 -0.31 22.55 13.34
CA PHE A 171 -0.20 22.91 11.94
C PHE A 171 -1.34 22.29 11.15
N GLN A 172 -1.56 22.80 9.94
CA GLN A 172 -2.54 22.25 9.03
C GLN A 172 -1.88 21.53 7.88
N ILE A 173 -2.32 20.31 7.60
CA ILE A 173 -2.02 19.59 6.37
C ILE A 173 -3.09 19.94 5.34
N ARG A 174 -2.64 20.31 4.14
CA ARG A 174 -3.50 20.55 2.99
C ARG A 174 -3.05 19.72 1.79
N ILE A 175 -3.99 19.04 1.15
CA ILE A 175 -3.72 18.13 0.03
C ILE A 175 -4.65 18.46 -1.13
N PRO A 176 -4.23 19.32 -2.07
CA PRO A 176 -4.89 19.41 -3.37
C PRO A 176 -4.58 18.13 -4.16
N LEU A 177 -5.63 17.48 -4.66
CA LEU A 177 -5.56 16.17 -5.29
C LEU A 177 -6.40 16.15 -6.58
N SER A 178 -5.87 15.56 -7.63
CA SER A 178 -6.60 15.26 -8.87
C SER A 178 -6.51 13.79 -9.22
N ASN A 179 -7.57 13.31 -9.86
CA ASN A 179 -7.58 12.00 -10.49
C ASN A 179 -8.31 12.06 -11.83
N PHE A 180 -7.60 11.72 -12.90
CA PHE A 180 -8.16 11.58 -14.26
C PHE A 180 -7.77 10.26 -14.93
N TYR A 181 -6.89 9.47 -14.30
CA TYR A 181 -6.23 8.32 -14.93
C TYR A 181 -6.56 6.98 -14.26
N HIS A 182 -7.28 6.99 -13.14
CA HIS A 182 -7.60 5.77 -12.41
C HIS A 182 -9.08 5.71 -12.00
N ALA A 183 -9.66 4.52 -11.92
CA ALA A 183 -11.07 4.34 -11.59
C ALA A 183 -11.41 4.66 -10.12
N ARG A 184 -10.41 4.54 -9.22
CA ARG A 184 -10.54 4.89 -7.79
C ARG A 184 -9.83 6.22 -7.57
N GLY A 185 -10.63 7.28 -7.35
CA GLY A 185 -10.13 8.58 -6.92
C GLY A 185 -10.19 8.78 -5.41
N GLY A 186 -9.55 9.84 -4.94
CA GLY A 186 -9.43 10.19 -3.53
C GLY A 186 -8.08 9.86 -2.91
N LEU A 187 -7.88 10.36 -1.69
CA LEU A 187 -6.65 10.12 -0.94
C LEU A 187 -6.64 8.69 -0.39
N THR A 188 -6.15 7.76 -1.22
CA THR A 188 -6.01 6.33 -0.89
C THR A 188 -4.67 6.01 -0.21
N ALA A 189 -3.70 6.90 -0.30
CA ALA A 189 -2.44 6.77 0.43
C ALA A 189 -2.64 6.95 1.93
N ARG A 190 -2.00 6.09 2.73
CA ARG A 190 -1.74 6.41 4.13
C ARG A 190 -0.64 7.46 4.21
N LEU A 191 -0.85 8.44 5.07
CA LEU A 191 0.16 9.42 5.44
C LEU A 191 0.58 9.10 6.87
N ILE A 192 1.86 8.81 7.06
CA ILE A 192 2.40 8.44 8.37
C ILE A 192 3.33 9.55 8.84
N LEU A 193 3.03 10.14 9.98
CA LEU A 193 3.80 11.21 10.60
C LEU A 193 4.74 10.63 11.67
N GLY A 194 5.98 11.11 11.72
CA GLY A 194 6.90 10.79 12.80
C GLY A 194 8.14 11.67 12.75
N ASN A 195 9.04 11.47 13.71
CA ASN A 195 10.38 12.05 13.61
C ASN A 195 11.04 11.58 12.32
N GLU A 196 11.81 12.44 11.66
CA GLU A 196 12.39 12.15 10.34
C GLU A 196 13.17 10.82 10.33
N ASP A 197 14.04 10.60 11.32
CA ASP A 197 14.81 9.35 11.43
C ASP A 197 13.93 8.12 11.66
N GLN A 198 12.80 8.25 12.36
CA GLN A 198 11.87 7.14 12.55
C GLN A 198 11.18 6.77 11.25
N ILE A 199 10.83 7.78 10.43
CA ILE A 199 10.24 7.57 9.11
C ILE A 199 11.24 6.93 8.15
N ILE A 200 12.50 7.38 8.15
CA ILE A 200 13.58 6.77 7.37
C ILE A 200 13.76 5.30 7.76
N ARG A 201 13.94 5.00 9.06
CA ARG A 201 14.07 3.62 9.55
C ARG A 201 12.85 2.76 9.23
N LEU A 202 11.64 3.31 9.31
CA LEU A 202 10.41 2.61 8.94
C LEU A 202 10.43 2.21 7.46
N ARG A 203 10.83 3.15 6.58
CA ARG A 203 10.94 2.92 5.13
C ARG A 203 12.03 1.90 4.82
N GLU A 204 13.21 2.02 5.42
CA GLU A 204 14.33 1.09 5.23
C GLU A 204 13.97 -0.32 5.69
N ARG A 205 13.34 -0.46 6.86
CA ARG A 205 12.87 -1.77 7.37
C ARG A 205 11.89 -2.42 6.40
N ARG A 206 10.89 -1.67 5.90
CA ARG A 206 9.94 -2.19 4.92
C ARG A 206 10.62 -2.56 3.61
N MET A 207 11.52 -1.73 3.11
CA MET A 207 12.28 -2.01 1.88
C MET A 207 13.18 -3.24 2.02
N THR A 208 13.77 -3.44 3.20
CA THR A 208 14.59 -4.63 3.50
C THR A 208 13.76 -5.91 3.45
N MET A 209 12.54 -5.88 3.97
CA MET A 209 11.61 -7.01 3.87
C MET A 209 11.22 -7.30 2.43
N ASP A 210 10.89 -6.28 1.63
CA ASP A 210 10.55 -6.45 0.21
C ASP A 210 11.73 -7.05 -0.58
N VAL A 211 12.97 -6.58 -0.34
CA VAL A 211 14.18 -7.13 -0.97
C VAL A 211 14.45 -8.57 -0.54
N PHE A 212 14.26 -8.89 0.73
CA PHE A 212 14.40 -10.26 1.24
C PHE A 212 13.38 -11.21 0.59
N LEU A 213 12.11 -10.81 0.53
CA LEU A 213 11.05 -11.59 -0.12
C LEU A 213 11.31 -11.76 -1.62
N LEU A 214 11.76 -10.71 -2.29
CA LEU A 214 12.18 -10.78 -3.69
C LEU A 214 13.31 -11.79 -3.88
N GLY A 215 14.35 -11.75 -3.05
CA GLY A 215 15.46 -12.70 -3.10
C GLY A 215 14.99 -14.15 -2.94
N PHE A 216 14.08 -14.40 -1.99
CA PHE A 216 13.47 -15.71 -1.80
C PHE A 216 12.66 -16.16 -3.03
N LEU A 217 11.84 -15.28 -3.61
CA LEU A 217 11.05 -15.57 -4.80
C LEU A 217 11.92 -15.89 -6.02
N VAL A 218 13.01 -15.14 -6.22
CA VAL A 218 13.98 -15.38 -7.29
C VAL A 218 14.66 -16.73 -7.10
N ALA A 219 15.12 -17.05 -5.88
CA ALA A 219 15.74 -18.33 -5.58
C ALA A 219 14.77 -19.50 -5.83
N MET A 220 13.51 -19.36 -5.43
CA MET A 220 12.46 -20.37 -5.67
C MET A 220 12.15 -20.55 -7.16
N ALA A 221 12.06 -19.47 -7.92
CA ALA A 221 11.85 -19.54 -9.37
C ALA A 221 13.00 -20.29 -10.05
N LEU A 222 14.25 -19.91 -9.76
CA LEU A 222 15.44 -20.54 -10.33
C LEU A 222 15.57 -22.01 -9.93
N TYR A 223 15.28 -22.35 -8.67
CA TYR A 223 15.29 -23.73 -8.19
C TYR A 223 14.30 -24.61 -8.96
N HIS A 224 13.06 -24.15 -9.14
CA HIS A 224 12.03 -24.92 -9.84
C HIS A 224 12.28 -25.04 -11.34
N PHE A 225 12.78 -23.98 -11.98
CA PHE A 225 13.21 -24.05 -13.38
C PHE A 225 14.36 -25.05 -13.55
N THR A 226 15.35 -25.01 -12.65
CA THR A 226 16.48 -25.96 -12.67
C THR A 226 15.99 -27.39 -12.51
N LEU A 227 15.11 -27.67 -11.54
CA LEU A 227 14.53 -29.00 -11.36
C LEU A 227 13.73 -29.46 -12.59
N TYR A 228 12.96 -28.57 -13.22
CA TYR A 228 12.22 -28.88 -14.44
C TYR A 228 13.16 -29.34 -15.58
N PHE A 229 14.27 -28.63 -15.80
CA PHE A 229 15.23 -28.97 -16.84
C PHE A 229 16.02 -30.26 -16.53
N LEU A 230 16.34 -30.51 -15.25
CA LEU A 230 17.07 -31.71 -14.82
C LEU A 230 16.19 -32.97 -14.77
N ARG A 231 14.93 -32.86 -14.34
CA ARG A 231 14.02 -34.00 -14.13
C ARG A 231 12.99 -34.18 -15.26
N LYS A 232 13.21 -33.56 -16.42
CA LYS A 232 12.36 -33.51 -17.63
C LYS A 232 10.92 -34.06 -17.49
N LYS A 233 9.96 -33.13 -17.66
CA LYS A 233 8.52 -33.28 -17.94
C LYS A 233 7.53 -33.22 -16.77
N ASP A 234 7.97 -32.92 -15.54
CA ASP A 234 7.00 -32.49 -14.53
C ASP A 234 6.57 -31.04 -14.79
N ALA A 235 5.46 -30.87 -15.51
CA ALA A 235 4.92 -29.57 -15.85
C ALA A 235 4.57 -28.72 -14.63
N ALA A 236 4.30 -29.33 -13.46
CA ALA A 236 4.01 -28.60 -12.23
C ALA A 236 5.22 -27.76 -11.78
N LEU A 237 6.44 -28.28 -11.93
CA LEU A 237 7.67 -27.53 -11.61
C LEU A 237 7.84 -26.28 -12.49
N TRP A 238 7.53 -26.38 -13.79
CA TRP A 238 7.59 -25.23 -14.70
C TRP A 238 6.59 -24.15 -14.31
N TYR A 239 5.34 -24.53 -14.09
CA TYR A 239 4.30 -23.56 -13.73
C TYR A 239 4.57 -22.93 -12.38
N PHE A 240 5.03 -23.69 -11.37
CA PHE A 240 5.38 -23.13 -10.07
C PHE A 240 6.55 -22.15 -10.16
N GLY A 241 7.62 -22.49 -10.89
CA GLY A 241 8.73 -21.55 -11.14
C GLY A 241 8.25 -20.26 -11.83
N THR A 242 7.32 -20.39 -12.78
CA THR A 242 6.72 -19.25 -13.48
C THR A 242 5.86 -18.39 -12.53
N ILE A 243 5.09 -19.00 -11.62
CA ILE A 243 4.34 -18.28 -10.58
C ILE A 243 5.30 -17.44 -9.73
N CYS A 244 6.37 -18.05 -9.19
CA CYS A 244 7.38 -17.34 -8.40
C CYS A 244 8.01 -16.19 -9.19
N PHE A 245 8.32 -16.41 -10.46
CA PHE A 245 8.90 -15.39 -11.34
C PHE A 245 7.94 -14.22 -11.59
N VAL A 246 6.65 -14.48 -11.86
CA VAL A 246 5.63 -13.43 -12.00
C VAL A 246 5.45 -12.66 -10.68
N PHE A 247 5.48 -13.36 -9.55
CA PHE A 247 5.47 -12.73 -8.23
C PHE A 247 6.67 -11.80 -8.00
N CYS A 248 7.85 -12.07 -8.57
CA CYS A 248 8.99 -11.14 -8.49
C CYS A 248 8.65 -9.78 -9.09
N PHE A 249 8.02 -9.74 -10.28
CA PHE A 249 7.60 -8.48 -10.90
C PHE A 249 6.54 -7.77 -10.07
N ARG A 250 5.60 -8.52 -9.48
CA ARG A 250 4.59 -7.96 -8.60
C ARG A 250 5.22 -7.37 -7.34
N GLU A 251 6.16 -8.06 -6.72
CA GLU A 251 6.88 -7.60 -5.52
C GLU A 251 7.64 -6.31 -5.81
N ILE A 252 8.42 -6.29 -6.90
CA ILE A 252 9.21 -5.10 -7.30
C ILE A 252 8.30 -3.89 -7.60
N SER A 253 7.15 -4.10 -8.24
CA SER A 253 6.26 -3.02 -8.71
C SER A 253 5.17 -2.60 -7.70
N THR A 254 5.01 -3.30 -6.59
CA THR A 254 4.04 -2.96 -5.54
C THR A 254 4.77 -2.69 -4.22
N GLY A 255 4.19 -2.95 -3.05
CA GLY A 255 4.88 -2.80 -1.76
C GLY A 255 5.49 -1.40 -1.55
N GLN A 256 6.80 -1.36 -1.26
CA GLN A 256 7.59 -0.13 -1.16
C GLN A 256 7.95 0.48 -2.54
N ASN A 257 7.50 -0.11 -3.63
CA ASN A 257 7.70 0.33 -5.00
C ASN A 257 9.17 0.32 -5.43
N LEU A 258 9.84 -0.80 -5.18
CA LEU A 258 11.26 -1.01 -5.47
C LEU A 258 11.60 -0.75 -6.95
N ILE A 259 10.63 -0.89 -7.86
CA ILE A 259 10.81 -0.59 -9.28
C ILE A 259 11.30 0.84 -9.53
N GLN A 260 10.87 1.83 -8.73
CA GLN A 260 11.33 3.22 -8.86
C GLN A 260 12.74 3.43 -8.32
N VAL A 261 13.25 2.50 -7.49
CA VAL A 261 14.64 2.49 -7.03
C VAL A 261 15.54 1.86 -8.11
N ILE A 262 15.09 0.76 -8.74
CA ILE A 262 15.85 0.04 -9.77
C ILE A 262 15.84 0.79 -11.11
N VAL A 263 14.68 1.36 -11.49
CA VAL A 263 14.47 2.10 -12.73
C VAL A 263 13.84 3.47 -12.39
N PRO A 264 14.64 4.44 -11.92
CA PRO A 264 14.14 5.76 -11.59
C PRO A 264 13.48 6.43 -12.78
N GLY A 265 12.29 7.01 -12.57
CA GLY A 265 11.58 7.75 -13.62
C GLY A 265 10.81 6.86 -14.61
N ILE A 266 10.61 5.57 -14.31
CA ILE A 266 9.70 4.73 -15.09
C ILE A 266 8.31 5.38 -15.15
N SER A 267 7.79 5.53 -16.38
CA SER A 267 6.49 6.20 -16.58
C SER A 267 5.37 5.46 -15.86
N TYR A 268 4.42 6.21 -15.29
CA TYR A 268 3.25 5.67 -14.61
C TYR A 268 2.51 4.61 -15.44
N ASN A 269 2.30 4.85 -16.73
CA ASN A 269 1.60 3.91 -17.62
C ASN A 269 2.33 2.56 -17.74
N VAL A 270 3.65 2.57 -17.87
CA VAL A 270 4.44 1.32 -17.95
C VAL A 270 4.41 0.59 -16.61
N HIS A 271 4.62 1.32 -15.52
CA HIS A 271 4.57 0.75 -14.18
C HIS A 271 3.21 0.11 -13.88
N MET A 272 2.11 0.81 -14.16
CA MET A 272 0.75 0.27 -14.00
C MET A 272 0.50 -0.98 -14.85
N ARG A 273 1.01 -1.02 -16.08
CA ARG A 273 0.90 -2.23 -16.92
C ARG A 273 1.64 -3.40 -16.30
N ILE A 274 2.80 -3.21 -15.69
CA ILE A 274 3.53 -4.27 -14.97
C ILE A 274 2.71 -4.77 -13.80
N VAL A 275 2.15 -3.87 -12.98
CA VAL A 275 1.30 -4.22 -11.83
C VAL A 275 0.11 -5.06 -12.28
N TYR A 276 -0.68 -4.58 -13.25
CA TYR A 276 -1.86 -5.31 -13.73
C TYR A 276 -1.51 -6.60 -14.46
N LEU A 277 -0.49 -6.61 -15.31
CA LEU A 277 -0.09 -7.81 -16.04
C LEU A 277 0.37 -8.90 -15.06
N SER A 278 1.15 -8.55 -14.03
CA SER A 278 1.58 -9.51 -13.01
C SER A 278 0.40 -10.10 -12.23
N PHE A 279 -0.65 -9.31 -12.00
CA PHE A 279 -1.88 -9.78 -11.37
C PHE A 279 -2.70 -10.70 -12.29
N TYR A 280 -2.95 -10.29 -13.53
CA TYR A 280 -3.78 -11.06 -14.47
C TYR A 280 -3.10 -12.34 -14.97
N LEU A 281 -1.77 -12.38 -15.09
CA LEU A 281 -1.04 -13.59 -15.46
C LEU A 281 -1.09 -14.67 -14.37
N LEU A 282 -1.22 -14.26 -13.10
CA LEU A 282 -1.15 -15.18 -11.98
C LEU A 282 -2.27 -16.24 -12.03
N THR A 283 -3.49 -15.82 -12.40
CA THR A 283 -4.66 -16.71 -12.46
C THR A 283 -4.51 -17.86 -13.46
N PRO A 284 -4.28 -17.64 -14.78
CA PRO A 284 -4.16 -18.72 -15.73
C PRO A 284 -2.95 -19.62 -15.46
N ILE A 285 -1.83 -19.06 -14.97
CA ILE A 285 -0.64 -19.85 -14.63
C ILE A 285 -0.93 -20.74 -13.41
N THR A 286 -1.63 -20.22 -12.39
CA THR A 286 -2.06 -21.02 -11.23
C THR A 286 -3.04 -22.12 -11.64
N ALA A 287 -3.99 -21.83 -12.53
CA ALA A 287 -4.89 -22.85 -13.06
C ALA A 287 -4.12 -23.95 -13.81
N ALA A 288 -3.12 -23.58 -14.61
CA ALA A 288 -2.25 -24.53 -15.31
C ALA A 288 -1.39 -25.36 -14.34
N PHE A 289 -0.89 -24.75 -13.27
CA PHE A 289 -0.18 -25.43 -12.18
C PHE A 289 -1.07 -26.48 -11.51
N LEU A 290 -2.28 -26.11 -11.10
CA LEU A 290 -3.23 -27.04 -10.48
C LEU A 290 -3.60 -28.19 -11.41
N ARG A 291 -3.79 -27.91 -12.71
CA ARG A 291 -4.04 -28.94 -13.73
C ARG A 291 -2.87 -29.92 -13.90
N ALA A 292 -1.64 -29.43 -13.80
CA ALA A 292 -0.46 -30.28 -13.84
C ALA A 292 -0.29 -31.11 -12.57
N LEU A 293 -0.68 -30.57 -11.41
CA LEU A 293 -0.55 -31.23 -10.11
C LEU A 293 -1.65 -32.28 -9.85
N PHE A 294 -2.88 -32.02 -10.29
CA PHE A 294 -4.06 -32.88 -10.07
C PHE A 294 -4.78 -33.26 -11.39
N PRO A 295 -4.10 -33.94 -12.33
CA PRO A 295 -4.66 -34.20 -13.66
C PRO A 295 -5.92 -35.07 -13.65
N GLU A 296 -6.08 -35.98 -12.67
CA GLU A 296 -7.24 -36.88 -12.59
C GLU A 296 -8.46 -36.24 -11.91
N GLU A 297 -8.25 -35.34 -10.94
CA GLU A 297 -9.36 -34.66 -10.25
C GLU A 297 -10.02 -33.60 -11.13
N LEU A 298 -9.23 -32.91 -11.96
CA LEU A 298 -9.71 -31.83 -12.83
C LEU A 298 -10.31 -32.32 -14.17
N LYS A 299 -10.22 -33.62 -14.50
CA LYS A 299 -10.97 -34.23 -15.61
C LYS A 299 -12.48 -34.31 -15.34
N LYS A 300 -12.91 -34.26 -14.08
CA LYS A 300 -14.33 -34.25 -13.72
C LYS A 300 -14.90 -32.86 -14.03
N LYS A 301 -15.80 -32.81 -15.03
CA LYS A 301 -16.41 -31.57 -15.57
C LYS A 301 -17.02 -30.66 -14.49
N SER A 302 -17.60 -31.23 -13.43
CA SER A 302 -18.21 -30.45 -12.33
C SER A 302 -17.20 -29.73 -11.43
N THR A 303 -15.94 -30.18 -11.39
CA THR A 303 -14.89 -29.56 -10.58
C THR A 303 -14.31 -28.34 -11.29
N MET A 304 -14.17 -28.39 -12.61
CA MET A 304 -13.65 -27.26 -13.41
C MET A 304 -14.62 -26.06 -13.43
N GLU A 305 -15.93 -26.29 -13.47
CA GLU A 305 -16.96 -25.24 -13.38
C GLU A 305 -16.97 -24.56 -12.01
N SER A 306 -16.76 -25.32 -10.93
CA SER A 306 -16.64 -24.79 -9.56
C SER A 306 -15.40 -23.90 -9.38
N PHE A 307 -14.25 -24.32 -9.90
CA PHE A 307 -12.99 -23.56 -9.83
C PHE A 307 -12.96 -22.30 -10.69
N LEU A 308 -13.73 -22.26 -11.79
CA LEU A 308 -13.86 -21.09 -12.66
C LEU A 308 -15.03 -20.18 -12.26
N SER A 309 -15.94 -20.62 -11.40
CA SER A 309 -17.07 -19.79 -10.94
C SER A 309 -16.68 -18.48 -10.22
N PRO A 310 -15.54 -18.38 -9.49
CA PRO A 310 -15.10 -17.10 -8.94
C PRO A 310 -14.57 -16.14 -10.02
N LEU A 311 -14.18 -16.65 -11.19
CA LEU A 311 -13.64 -15.85 -12.30
C LEU A 311 -14.72 -15.19 -13.15
N SER A 312 -15.98 -15.61 -13.04
CA SER A 312 -17.11 -14.95 -13.71
C SER A 312 -17.63 -13.71 -12.97
N PHE A 313 -17.06 -13.37 -11.81
CA PHE A 313 -17.44 -12.23 -10.97
C PHE A 313 -16.37 -11.11 -10.91
N LEU A 314 -15.30 -11.21 -11.71
CA LEU A 314 -14.33 -10.14 -11.97
C LEU A 314 -14.66 -9.44 -13.30
#